data_AF-A0A0D6EJZ3-F1
#
_entry.id   AF-A0A0D6EJZ3-F1
#
_cell.length_a   1.000
_cell.length_b   1.000
_cell.length_c   1.000
_cell.angle_alpha   90.00
_cell.angle_beta   90.00
_cell.angle_gamma   90.00
#
_symmetry.space_group_name_H-M   'P 1'
#
loop_
_entity.id
_entity.type
_entity.pdbx_description
1 polymer ?
#
loop_
_entity_poly.entity_id
_entity_poly.type
_entity_poly.pdbx_seq_one_letter_code
_entity_poly.pdbx_strand_id
1 'polypeptide(L)'
;MDDSYSISAVLPSLATASDRLPEAIDLSHHLSLLARSRPPHADLAPSLLPVPRSPAAPPRQLGHLVLVSFRLLRSFSKYFSRPGILMLAGGLPPPEYFPFENISATSLASNTFKTASPGLLQSAWNYIKGVQTDHFTINKYEEDASKIQLSSALQYGTAAGLPPLAQFIYDFTARVYRPAYSDFRTVINAGSTDAWGKVITTLAESGDGVLCEEWTYPSALATAWPNGIKPVPLPMDGEGMTPEGMDDLLANWNPEDHDGMRRPRILYTVPVCQNPTGATMSLKRKEQIYALAVKYDVIIVEDDPYYFLQAPEYERQGSKRAASKPSKTETDEEFLKSLVPSYLAIDYQGRVVRIDTFSSASSPSPHCCLPFRHYPTPALTCANSLSPSFDHNLAETICPGSRLGWTVCNPVFAERIEKANESSTQSASGFAQALVGKLLVEQWGFTGIKAQYRDRRDVLVDYLLDQSHASLDARQSSAQAWEIYTSNARGRDEKGFLRTSEKGMLKAEGKKLMSFVAPMGGMFVWLRVHFASHPLYGVTPTSTLLQQLWEELAEANVLVAPGTMFSGRTFGTTASQEEGPEVLAITEEGDGFFRIAFSSATEAQMKDATRIIGRVVEEFFRV
;
A
#
# COMPACT_ATOMS: atom_id res chain seq x y z
N MET A 1 -50.67 -16.64 59.66
CA MET A 1 -49.76 -17.68 59.17
C MET A 1 -48.55 -16.96 58.59
N ASP A 2 -47.84 -16.17 59.39
CA ASP A 2 -46.92 -16.60 60.48
C ASP A 2 -45.79 -17.44 59.86
N ASP A 3 -44.51 -17.09 59.95
CA ASP A 3 -43.82 -16.52 61.10
C ASP A 3 -42.72 -15.50 60.74
N SER A 4 -42.66 -14.50 61.60
CA SER A 4 -41.55 -13.60 61.88
C SER A 4 -40.37 -14.31 62.55
N TYR A 5 -39.14 -13.86 62.28
CA TYR A 5 -38.17 -13.60 63.36
C TYR A 5 -37.34 -12.36 63.03
N SER A 6 -37.43 -11.40 63.95
CA SER A 6 -36.68 -10.15 64.06
C SER A 6 -35.74 -10.25 65.26
N ILE A 7 -34.71 -9.39 65.29
CA ILE A 7 -34.10 -8.65 66.43
C ILE A 7 -32.59 -8.50 66.17
N SER A 8 -32.06 -7.32 65.79
CA SER A 8 -31.77 -6.12 66.63
C SER A 8 -30.64 -6.39 67.64
N ALA A 9 -29.65 -5.56 67.96
CA ALA A 9 -29.11 -4.25 67.57
C ALA A 9 -27.66 -4.22 68.18
N VAL A 10 -26.78 -3.24 67.94
CA VAL A 10 -26.60 -2.03 68.79
C VAL A 10 -25.41 -1.22 68.25
N LEU A 11 -25.64 0.07 68.02
CA LEU A 11 -24.72 1.21 67.76
C LEU A 11 -24.19 1.79 69.12
N PRO A 12 -23.14 2.65 69.26
CA PRO A 12 -23.07 3.98 68.60
C PRO A 12 -21.68 4.67 68.41
N SER A 13 -21.78 5.89 67.87
CA SER A 13 -20.83 6.96 67.49
C SER A 13 -19.73 7.39 68.47
N LEU A 14 -18.66 8.03 67.96
CA LEU A 14 -18.30 9.44 68.25
C LEU A 14 -17.10 9.94 67.41
N ALA A 15 -16.96 11.26 67.35
CA ALA A 15 -16.29 12.05 66.32
C ALA A 15 -14.90 12.60 66.70
N THR A 16 -14.24 13.22 65.69
CA THR A 16 -13.18 14.25 65.69
C THR A 16 -11.77 13.96 66.22
N ALA A 17 -10.75 14.09 65.36
CA ALA A 17 -9.57 14.97 65.54
C ALA A 17 -8.67 14.93 64.28
N SER A 18 -8.09 16.08 63.92
CA SER A 18 -7.28 16.32 62.74
C SER A 18 -5.79 15.98 62.91
N ASP A 19 -5.08 16.07 61.79
CA ASP A 19 -3.66 16.43 61.61
C ASP A 19 -2.64 15.34 61.21
N ARG A 20 -1.94 15.69 60.11
CA ARG A 20 -0.61 15.28 59.61
C ARG A 20 -0.53 14.20 58.52
N LEU A 21 -0.47 14.70 57.28
CA LEU A 21 0.27 14.15 56.14
C LEU A 21 1.78 14.10 56.43
N PRO A 22 2.55 13.27 55.71
CA PRO A 22 3.90 13.63 55.29
C PRO A 22 4.03 13.73 53.76
N GLU A 23 4.83 14.72 53.37
CA GLU A 23 5.11 15.21 52.03
C GLU A 23 6.02 14.30 51.19
N ALA A 24 6.02 14.63 49.89
CA ALA A 24 6.82 14.11 48.81
C ALA A 24 8.34 14.21 49.02
N ILE A 25 9.07 13.25 48.44
CA ILE A 25 10.52 13.31 48.27
C ILE A 25 10.83 13.47 46.79
N ASP A 26 11.43 14.62 46.47
CA ASP A 26 12.09 15.00 45.23
C ASP A 26 13.44 14.30 45.10
N LEU A 27 13.71 13.66 43.96
CA LEU A 27 14.99 13.02 43.62
C LEU A 27 15.54 13.55 42.28
N SER A 28 15.46 14.85 42.08
CA SER A 28 16.17 15.58 41.02
C SER A 28 17.63 15.90 41.40
N HIS A 29 18.42 14.95 41.90
CA HIS A 29 19.87 15.18 42.04
C HIS A 29 20.67 13.89 42.29
N HIS A 30 20.82 13.00 41.31
CA HIS A 30 21.94 12.04 41.25
C HIS A 30 21.97 11.37 39.89
N LEU A 31 22.75 11.92 38.95
CA LEU A 31 23.60 11.20 37.98
C LEU A 31 24.14 12.20 36.92
N SER A 32 24.84 13.22 37.41
CA SER A 32 25.80 14.00 36.62
C SER A 32 27.13 13.87 37.34
N LEU A 33 27.90 12.83 37.00
CA LEU A 33 29.34 12.67 37.21
C LEU A 33 29.68 11.19 36.93
N LEU A 34 30.03 10.89 35.68
CA LEU A 34 31.06 9.90 35.28
C LEU A 34 31.19 9.91 33.75
N ALA A 35 31.55 11.08 33.22
CA ALA A 35 32.32 11.15 31.98
C ALA A 35 33.79 11.24 32.38
N ARG A 36 34.58 10.21 32.05
CA ARG A 36 36.02 10.22 31.66
C ARG A 36 36.71 8.90 32.02
N SER A 37 36.74 7.97 31.07
CA SER A 37 37.91 7.13 30.76
C SER A 37 37.66 6.28 29.50
N ARG A 38 38.29 6.64 28.38
CA ARG A 38 38.53 5.73 27.24
C ARG A 38 39.82 4.93 27.51
N PRO A 39 39.89 3.67 27.09
CA PRO A 39 41.03 3.20 26.28
C PRO A 39 40.59 2.30 25.07
N PRO A 40 41.51 1.92 24.16
CA PRO A 40 41.26 1.86 22.72
C PRO A 40 40.95 0.45 22.13
N HIS A 41 40.41 0.48 20.91
CA HIS A 41 40.40 -0.56 19.86
C HIS A 41 40.43 -2.05 20.26
N ALA A 42 39.31 -2.75 20.01
CA ALA A 42 39.30 -4.15 19.61
C ALA A 42 38.06 -4.46 18.74
N ASP A 43 38.30 -5.12 17.62
CA ASP A 43 37.35 -5.48 16.57
C ASP A 43 36.38 -6.64 16.94
N LEU A 44 35.23 -6.63 16.24
CA LEU A 44 34.37 -7.77 15.80
C LEU A 44 33.55 -8.60 16.82
N ALA A 45 32.23 -8.35 16.87
CA ALA A 45 31.15 -9.28 16.46
C ALA A 45 29.75 -8.70 16.82
N PRO A 46 28.70 -8.88 15.99
CA PRO A 46 27.36 -8.39 16.29
C PRO A 46 26.67 -9.29 17.31
N SER A 47 26.48 -8.81 18.55
CA SER A 47 25.64 -9.52 19.52
C SER A 47 24.16 -9.29 19.19
N LEU A 48 23.50 -10.34 18.74
CA LEU A 48 22.04 -10.42 18.70
C LEU A 48 21.50 -10.16 20.11
N LEU A 49 20.80 -9.04 20.31
CA LEU A 49 20.08 -8.79 21.55
C LEU A 49 18.93 -9.81 21.66
N PRO A 50 18.73 -10.49 22.80
CA PRO A 50 17.64 -11.44 22.96
C PRO A 50 16.31 -10.69 23.05
N VAL A 51 15.38 -11.01 22.16
CA VAL A 51 13.97 -10.57 22.21
C VAL A 51 13.32 -11.19 23.45
N PRO A 52 12.87 -10.42 24.45
CA PRO A 52 12.14 -10.99 25.58
C PRO A 52 10.72 -11.37 25.14
N ARG A 53 10.40 -12.67 25.14
CA ARG A 53 9.02 -13.14 25.05
C ARG A 53 8.32 -12.96 26.40
N SER A 54 7.89 -11.73 26.68
CA SER A 54 6.92 -11.42 27.74
C SER A 54 5.51 -11.45 27.15
N PRO A 55 4.44 -11.82 27.91
CA PRO A 55 3.07 -11.66 27.45
C PRO A 55 2.84 -10.21 26.99
N ALA A 56 2.25 -10.05 25.80
CA ALA A 56 2.06 -8.76 25.14
C ALA A 56 1.41 -7.75 26.09
N ALA A 57 2.12 -6.67 26.39
CA ALA A 57 1.58 -5.57 27.17
C ALA A 57 0.48 -4.86 26.34
N PRO A 58 -0.59 -4.35 26.98
CA PRO A 58 -1.58 -3.55 26.26
C PRO A 58 -0.90 -2.31 25.63
N PRO A 59 -1.36 -1.86 24.45
CA PRO A 59 -0.76 -0.73 23.75
C PRO A 59 -0.74 0.52 24.63
N ARG A 60 0.31 1.34 24.48
CA ARG A 60 0.49 2.56 25.27
C ARG A 60 -0.63 3.55 24.96
N GLN A 61 -1.20 4.20 25.97
CA GLN A 61 -2.23 5.23 25.77
C GLN A 61 -1.64 6.48 25.08
N LEU A 62 -1.78 6.56 23.76
CA LEU A 62 -1.41 7.73 22.94
C LEU A 62 -2.48 8.85 22.99
N GLY A 63 -3.30 8.88 24.04
CA GLY A 63 -4.46 9.77 24.16
C GLY A 63 -4.14 11.26 24.22
N HIS A 64 -2.86 11.65 24.36
CA HIS A 64 -2.41 13.04 24.37
C HIS A 64 -2.34 13.67 22.96
N LEU A 65 -2.48 12.87 21.88
CA LEU A 65 -2.41 13.31 20.48
C LEU A 65 -3.80 13.58 19.86
N VAL A 66 -4.80 13.99 20.65
CA VAL A 66 -6.20 13.73 20.29
C VAL A 66 -7.08 14.97 20.39
N LEU A 67 -7.84 15.24 19.31
CA LEU A 67 -8.81 16.34 19.22
C LEU A 67 -10.26 15.83 19.19
N VAL A 68 -11.05 16.32 20.16
CA VAL A 68 -12.54 16.41 20.21
C VAL A 68 -13.37 15.13 20.44
N SER A 69 -14.52 15.29 21.13
CA SER A 69 -15.52 14.26 21.46
C SER A 69 -16.92 14.74 21.05
N PHE A 70 -17.64 13.97 20.22
CA PHE A 70 -19.05 14.20 19.88
C PHE A 70 -19.96 13.15 20.54
N ARG A 71 -21.18 13.55 20.95
CA ARG A 71 -22.25 12.66 21.41
C ARG A 71 -23.34 12.58 20.34
N LEU A 72 -23.45 11.44 19.66
CA LEU A 72 -24.41 11.21 18.57
C LEU A 72 -25.58 10.29 18.99
N LEU A 73 -26.67 10.36 18.20
CA LEU A 73 -27.89 9.54 18.27
C LEU A 73 -27.61 8.02 18.35
N ARG A 74 -26.43 7.56 17.89
CA ARG A 74 -25.96 6.17 18.00
C ARG A 74 -25.67 5.70 19.42
N SER A 75 -25.62 6.57 20.42
CA SER A 75 -25.52 6.15 21.83
C SER A 75 -26.69 5.26 22.30
N PHE A 76 -27.81 5.26 21.56
CA PHE A 76 -28.94 4.35 21.78
C PHE A 76 -28.75 2.96 21.19
N SER A 77 -27.76 2.71 20.32
CA SER A 77 -27.56 1.43 19.63
C SER A 77 -27.43 0.24 20.58
N LYS A 78 -26.88 0.45 21.80
CA LYS A 78 -26.80 -0.60 22.84
C LYS A 78 -28.17 -1.13 23.29
N TYR A 79 -29.23 -0.35 23.10
CA TYR A 79 -30.59 -0.76 23.40
C TYR A 79 -31.30 -1.39 22.19
N PHE A 80 -30.82 -1.16 20.96
CA PHE A 80 -31.48 -1.63 19.73
C PHE A 80 -31.51 -3.16 19.66
N SER A 81 -30.52 -3.83 20.25
CA SER A 81 -30.43 -5.30 20.29
C SER A 81 -31.33 -5.95 21.35
N ARG A 82 -32.09 -5.19 22.13
CA ARG A 82 -32.99 -5.75 23.15
C ARG A 82 -34.22 -6.38 22.49
N PRO A 83 -34.50 -7.67 22.70
CA PRO A 83 -35.70 -8.30 22.14
C PRO A 83 -36.98 -7.57 22.57
N GLY A 84 -37.88 -7.33 21.62
CA GLY A 84 -39.17 -6.66 21.87
C GLY A 84 -39.09 -5.14 22.08
N ILE A 85 -37.95 -4.50 21.87
CA ILE A 85 -37.86 -3.04 21.95
C ILE A 85 -38.71 -2.37 20.85
N LEU A 86 -39.54 -1.41 21.23
CA LEU A 86 -40.30 -0.57 20.30
C LEU A 86 -39.44 0.63 19.90
N MET A 87 -39.08 0.72 18.62
CA MET A 87 -38.16 1.75 18.11
C MET A 87 -38.91 2.98 17.58
N LEU A 88 -38.90 4.07 18.37
CA LEU A 88 -39.44 5.39 17.95
C LEU A 88 -38.37 6.51 18.02
N ALA A 89 -37.11 6.14 18.26
CA ALA A 89 -36.02 7.11 18.48
C ALA A 89 -35.21 7.40 17.21
N GLY A 90 -34.99 6.38 16.36
CA GLY A 90 -34.19 6.50 15.16
C GLY A 90 -35.04 6.83 13.92
N GLY A 91 -34.52 7.70 13.05
CA GLY A 91 -35.10 7.96 11.72
C GLY A 91 -34.77 6.88 10.70
N LEU A 92 -34.91 5.60 11.08
CA LEU A 92 -34.60 4.46 10.23
C LEU A 92 -35.86 4.07 9.42
N PRO A 93 -35.87 4.24 8.08
CA PRO A 93 -37.00 3.83 7.27
C PRO A 93 -37.18 2.30 7.31
N PRO A 94 -38.42 1.79 7.37
CA PRO A 94 -38.70 0.35 7.23
C PRO A 94 -38.17 -0.22 5.91
N PRO A 95 -37.55 -1.41 5.89
CA PRO A 95 -36.98 -2.00 4.67
C PRO A 95 -38.00 -2.30 3.55
N GLU A 96 -39.29 -2.32 3.87
CA GLU A 96 -40.39 -2.43 2.91
C GLU A 96 -40.42 -1.27 1.91
N TYR A 97 -39.92 -0.09 2.31
CA TYR A 97 -39.84 1.08 1.43
C TYR A 97 -38.60 1.10 0.53
N PHE A 98 -37.67 0.15 0.69
CA PHE A 98 -36.54 0.02 -0.21
C PHE A 98 -36.97 -0.69 -1.51
N PRO A 99 -36.83 -0.06 -2.69
CA PRO A 99 -37.40 -0.55 -3.94
C PRO A 99 -36.59 -1.69 -4.61
N PHE A 100 -35.83 -2.46 -3.83
CA PHE A 100 -35.00 -3.57 -4.30
C PHE A 100 -35.35 -4.84 -3.56
N GLU A 101 -35.94 -5.82 -4.24
CA GLU A 101 -36.30 -7.11 -3.64
C GLU A 101 -35.11 -8.07 -3.60
N ASN A 102 -34.28 -8.02 -4.65
CA ASN A 102 -33.03 -8.75 -4.73
C ASN A 102 -32.07 -8.02 -5.69
N ILE A 103 -30.80 -8.41 -5.63
CA ILE A 103 -29.76 -8.02 -6.58
C ILE A 103 -29.01 -9.27 -6.96
N SER A 104 -28.82 -9.47 -8.26
CA SER A 104 -28.04 -10.58 -8.79
C SER A 104 -26.80 -10.08 -9.53
N ALA A 105 -25.74 -10.87 -9.47
CA ALA A 105 -24.53 -10.64 -10.24
C ALA A 105 -23.92 -11.95 -10.71
N THR A 106 -23.18 -11.84 -11.80
CA THR A 106 -22.38 -12.93 -12.38
C THR A 106 -20.92 -12.63 -12.10
N SER A 107 -20.27 -13.44 -11.26
CA SER A 107 -18.84 -13.37 -10.96
C SER A 107 -18.07 -14.37 -11.81
N LEU A 108 -16.77 -14.13 -11.95
CA LEU A 108 -15.87 -15.15 -12.43
C LEU A 108 -15.77 -16.26 -11.37
N ALA A 109 -15.71 -17.51 -11.80
CA ALA A 109 -15.50 -18.60 -10.86
C ALA A 109 -14.12 -18.47 -10.20
N SER A 110 -14.00 -18.86 -8.93
CA SER A 110 -12.75 -18.71 -8.15
C SER A 110 -11.55 -19.43 -8.80
N ASN A 111 -11.80 -20.49 -9.57
CA ASN A 111 -10.79 -21.25 -10.31
C ASN A 111 -10.36 -20.60 -11.64
N THR A 112 -11.00 -19.51 -12.08
CA THR A 112 -10.71 -18.82 -13.36
C THR A 112 -9.29 -18.29 -13.40
N PHE A 113 -8.73 -17.93 -12.25
CA PHE A 113 -7.42 -17.30 -12.12
C PHE A 113 -6.28 -18.28 -11.81
N LYS A 114 -6.50 -19.60 -11.94
CA LYS A 114 -5.45 -20.61 -11.66
C LYS A 114 -4.21 -20.37 -12.53
N THR A 115 -3.06 -20.42 -11.87
CA THR A 115 -1.74 -19.93 -12.30
C THR A 115 -0.97 -20.86 -13.24
N ALA A 116 -1.58 -21.94 -13.72
CA ALA A 116 -0.95 -22.77 -14.72
C ALA A 116 -1.07 -22.08 -16.08
N SER A 117 0.07 -21.72 -16.68
CA SER A 117 0.14 -21.28 -18.08
C SER A 117 -0.69 -22.24 -18.93
N PRO A 118 -1.84 -21.82 -19.47
CA PRO A 118 -2.61 -22.73 -20.28
C PRO A 118 -1.74 -23.05 -21.51
N GLY A 119 -1.39 -24.33 -21.68
CA GLY A 119 -0.77 -24.79 -22.91
C GLY A 119 -1.64 -24.37 -24.10
N LEU A 120 -1.08 -24.32 -25.31
CA LEU A 120 -1.81 -23.92 -26.53
C LEU A 120 -3.21 -24.57 -26.66
N LEU A 121 -3.33 -25.83 -26.24
CA LEU A 121 -4.60 -26.57 -26.21
C LEU A 121 -5.58 -26.06 -25.15
N GLN A 122 -5.14 -25.70 -23.95
CA GLN A 122 -6.01 -25.16 -22.89
C GLN A 122 -6.44 -23.73 -23.20
N SER A 123 -5.58 -22.92 -23.82
CA SER A 123 -5.94 -21.57 -24.30
C SER A 123 -6.99 -21.65 -25.40
N ALA A 124 -6.83 -22.58 -26.34
CA ALA A 124 -7.86 -22.88 -27.35
C ALA A 124 -9.14 -23.44 -26.70
N TRP A 125 -9.03 -24.28 -25.67
CA TRP A 125 -10.18 -24.85 -24.96
C TRP A 125 -10.97 -23.80 -24.16
N ASN A 126 -10.28 -22.87 -23.50
CA ASN A 126 -10.88 -21.74 -22.78
C ASN A 126 -11.54 -20.75 -23.76
N TYR A 127 -10.94 -20.55 -24.94
CA TYR A 127 -11.53 -19.77 -26.03
C TYR A 127 -12.82 -20.42 -26.58
N ILE A 128 -12.88 -21.75 -26.63
CA ILE A 128 -14.02 -22.51 -27.16
C ILE A 128 -15.16 -22.69 -26.14
N LYS A 129 -14.87 -22.85 -24.84
CA LYS A 129 -15.89 -23.14 -23.80
C LYS A 129 -16.48 -21.92 -23.09
N GLY A 130 -15.96 -20.72 -23.34
CA GLY A 130 -16.35 -19.52 -22.60
C GLY A 130 -15.76 -19.49 -21.18
N VAL A 131 -15.80 -18.31 -20.57
CA VAL A 131 -15.28 -18.10 -19.21
C VAL A 131 -16.25 -18.73 -18.20
N GLN A 132 -15.72 -19.52 -17.25
CA GLN A 132 -16.56 -20.08 -16.19
C GLN A 132 -17.02 -18.98 -15.26
N THR A 133 -18.34 -18.87 -15.08
CA THR A 133 -18.96 -17.86 -14.24
C THR A 133 -19.84 -18.50 -13.18
N ASP A 134 -19.89 -17.87 -12.01
CA ASP A 134 -20.80 -18.20 -10.93
C ASP A 134 -21.87 -17.12 -10.85
N HIS A 135 -23.12 -17.51 -10.63
CA HIS A 135 -24.23 -16.59 -10.48
C HIS A 135 -24.68 -16.58 -9.02
N PHE A 136 -24.85 -15.39 -8.45
CA PHE A 136 -25.38 -15.25 -7.10
C PHE A 136 -26.48 -14.20 -7.03
N THR A 137 -27.33 -14.35 -6.03
CA THR A 137 -28.41 -13.43 -5.70
C THR A 137 -28.32 -13.09 -4.23
N ILE A 138 -28.53 -11.81 -3.92
CA ILE A 138 -28.66 -11.29 -2.56
C ILE A 138 -30.12 -10.89 -2.40
N ASN A 139 -30.84 -11.59 -1.52
CA ASN A 139 -32.26 -11.31 -1.28
C ASN A 139 -32.42 -10.19 -0.25
N LYS A 140 -33.61 -9.57 -0.21
CA LYS A 140 -33.95 -8.57 0.81
C LYS A 140 -33.87 -9.14 2.23
N TYR A 141 -34.34 -10.36 2.42
CA TYR A 141 -34.31 -11.08 3.68
C TYR A 141 -33.68 -12.46 3.46
N GLU A 142 -32.86 -12.89 4.42
CA GLU A 142 -32.30 -14.23 4.47
C GLU A 142 -32.76 -14.91 5.78
N GLU A 143 -32.98 -16.23 5.74
CA GLU A 143 -33.33 -16.99 6.96
C GLU A 143 -32.14 -17.06 7.93
N ASP A 144 -30.93 -17.09 7.38
CA ASP A 144 -29.68 -17.16 8.12
C ASP A 144 -29.10 -15.77 8.32
N ALA A 145 -29.13 -15.30 9.57
CA ALA A 145 -28.61 -13.99 9.96
C ALA A 145 -27.09 -13.82 9.76
N SER A 146 -26.35 -14.91 9.53
CA SER A 146 -24.92 -14.85 9.19
C SER A 146 -24.68 -14.49 7.72
N LYS A 147 -25.71 -14.58 6.86
CA LYS A 147 -25.62 -14.21 5.45
C LYS A 147 -25.83 -12.73 5.22
N ILE A 148 -25.33 -12.26 4.09
CA ILE A 148 -25.54 -10.89 3.66
C ILE A 148 -26.95 -10.76 3.06
N GLN A 149 -27.72 -9.80 3.58
CA GLN A 149 -29.09 -9.49 3.14
C GLN A 149 -29.26 -8.00 2.80
N LEU A 150 -30.10 -7.68 1.81
CA LEU A 150 -30.26 -6.29 1.36
C LEU A 150 -30.98 -5.41 2.37
N SER A 151 -31.89 -5.94 3.18
CA SER A 151 -32.58 -5.15 4.22
C SER A 151 -31.59 -4.47 5.18
N SER A 152 -30.47 -5.13 5.48
CA SER A 152 -29.38 -4.57 6.30
C SER A 152 -28.41 -3.73 5.48
N ALA A 153 -28.09 -4.16 4.25
CA ALA A 153 -27.17 -3.43 3.38
C ALA A 153 -27.72 -2.08 2.87
N LEU A 154 -29.03 -1.97 2.68
CA LEU A 154 -29.67 -0.74 2.21
C LEU A 154 -30.03 0.22 3.35
N GLN A 155 -29.96 -0.26 4.58
CA GLN A 155 -30.18 0.56 5.77
C GLN A 155 -28.92 1.37 6.13
N TYR A 156 -29.09 2.42 6.92
CA TYR A 156 -27.97 3.14 7.53
C TYR A 156 -27.03 2.17 8.28
N GLY A 157 -25.78 2.08 7.80
CA GLY A 157 -24.73 1.27 8.38
C GLY A 157 -23.92 1.99 9.45
N THR A 158 -23.05 1.24 10.15
CA THR A 158 -22.05 1.80 11.06
C THR A 158 -20.66 1.80 10.41
N ALA A 159 -19.69 2.48 11.02
CA ALA A 159 -18.30 2.47 10.57
C ALA A 159 -17.65 1.06 10.65
N ALA A 160 -18.23 0.15 11.44
CA ALA A 160 -17.82 -1.26 11.46
C ALA A 160 -18.24 -2.01 10.18
N GLY A 161 -19.24 -1.51 9.45
CA GLY A 161 -19.77 -2.14 8.24
C GLY A 161 -20.71 -3.33 8.49
N LEU A 162 -21.00 -4.09 7.43
CA LEU A 162 -21.84 -5.28 7.50
C LEU A 162 -21.15 -6.38 8.32
N PRO A 163 -21.80 -6.98 9.34
CA PRO A 163 -21.13 -7.91 10.25
C PRO A 163 -20.42 -9.09 9.58
N PRO A 164 -20.99 -9.78 8.56
CA PRO A 164 -20.29 -10.88 7.90
C PRO A 164 -18.99 -10.45 7.20
N LEU A 165 -19.01 -9.28 6.56
CA LEU A 165 -17.83 -8.71 5.90
C LEU A 165 -16.81 -8.21 6.92
N ALA A 166 -17.25 -7.55 7.99
CA ALA A 166 -16.39 -7.07 9.05
C ALA A 166 -15.63 -8.22 9.73
N GLN A 167 -16.32 -9.33 10.00
CA GLN A 167 -15.72 -10.53 10.55
C GLN A 167 -14.70 -11.15 9.59
N PHE A 168 -15.05 -11.27 8.30
CA PHE A 168 -14.12 -11.75 7.28
C PHE A 168 -12.84 -10.91 7.22
N ILE A 169 -12.95 -9.58 7.24
CA ILE A 169 -11.79 -8.66 7.22
C ILE A 169 -10.93 -8.82 8.49
N TYR A 170 -11.56 -9.02 9.65
CA TYR A 170 -10.84 -9.29 10.89
C TYR A 170 -10.06 -10.61 10.83
N ASP A 171 -10.72 -11.69 10.40
CA ASP A 171 -10.11 -13.02 10.28
C ASP A 171 -9.00 -13.03 9.22
N PHE A 172 -9.24 -12.33 8.11
CA PHE A 172 -8.25 -12.06 7.08
C PHE A 172 -7.01 -11.39 7.68
N THR A 173 -7.19 -10.29 8.41
CA THR A 173 -6.12 -9.52 9.03
C THR A 173 -5.31 -10.38 10.01
N ALA A 174 -6.00 -11.13 10.87
CA ALA A 174 -5.38 -12.04 11.82
C ALA A 174 -4.52 -13.11 11.13
N ARG A 175 -5.02 -13.68 10.03
CA ARG A 175 -4.36 -14.76 9.28
C ARG A 175 -3.18 -14.26 8.46
N VAL A 176 -3.34 -13.16 7.76
CA VAL A 176 -2.36 -12.63 6.78
C VAL A 176 -1.31 -11.78 7.48
N TYR A 177 -1.74 -10.70 8.13
CA TYR A 177 -0.86 -9.67 8.66
C TYR A 177 -0.29 -10.01 10.03
N ARG A 178 -0.99 -10.88 10.77
CA ARG A 178 -0.58 -11.39 12.09
C ARG A 178 -0.11 -10.25 13.01
N PRO A 179 -0.99 -9.29 13.36
CA PRO A 179 -0.61 -8.17 14.22
C PRO A 179 0.10 -8.62 15.50
N ALA A 180 1.12 -7.88 15.93
CA ALA A 180 1.94 -8.22 17.10
C ALA A 180 1.23 -8.10 18.46
N TYR A 181 -0.03 -7.64 18.47
CA TYR A 181 -0.89 -7.47 19.64
C TYR A 181 -2.31 -7.98 19.33
N SER A 182 -3.02 -8.44 20.37
CA SER A 182 -4.26 -9.20 20.20
C SER A 182 -5.54 -8.36 20.11
N ASP A 183 -5.52 -7.12 20.61
CA ASP A 183 -6.70 -6.23 20.69
C ASP A 183 -6.78 -5.25 19.50
N PHE A 184 -6.17 -5.58 18.36
CA PHE A 184 -6.31 -4.78 17.15
C PHE A 184 -7.78 -4.68 16.69
N ARG A 185 -8.09 -3.61 15.96
CA ARG A 185 -9.41 -3.33 15.42
C ARG A 185 -9.33 -3.14 13.91
N THR A 186 -10.40 -3.54 13.22
CA THR A 186 -10.62 -3.27 11.81
C THR A 186 -11.77 -2.27 11.65
N VAL A 187 -11.61 -1.29 10.75
CA VAL A 187 -12.63 -0.26 10.46
C VAL A 187 -12.84 -0.20 8.95
N ILE A 188 -14.06 -0.43 8.47
CA ILE A 188 -14.38 -0.36 7.04
C ILE A 188 -14.45 1.11 6.61
N ASN A 189 -13.87 1.42 5.45
CA ASN A 189 -13.76 2.78 4.91
C ASN A 189 -14.05 2.81 3.40
N ALA A 190 -14.09 4.01 2.82
CA ALA A 190 -14.37 4.19 1.40
C ALA A 190 -13.13 4.04 0.48
N GLY A 191 -12.13 3.25 0.92
CA GLY A 191 -10.83 3.03 0.26
C GLY A 191 -9.69 3.82 0.90
N SER A 192 -8.44 3.49 0.53
CA SER A 192 -7.21 4.05 1.15
C SER A 192 -7.17 5.59 1.18
N THR A 193 -7.66 6.27 0.15
CA THR A 193 -7.67 7.75 0.11
C THR A 193 -8.57 8.35 1.20
N ASP A 194 -9.75 7.76 1.44
CA ASP A 194 -10.64 8.17 2.53
C ASP A 194 -9.98 7.89 3.88
N ALA A 195 -9.42 6.69 4.04
CA ALA A 195 -8.70 6.29 5.25
C ALA A 195 -7.53 7.23 5.59
N TRP A 196 -6.72 7.58 4.59
CA TRP A 196 -5.61 8.53 4.74
C TRP A 196 -6.11 9.92 5.15
N GLY A 197 -7.19 10.40 4.52
CA GLY A 197 -7.84 11.65 4.94
C GLY A 197 -8.32 11.62 6.40
N LYS A 198 -8.79 10.46 6.88
CA LYS A 198 -9.15 10.27 8.30
C LYS A 198 -7.95 10.32 9.21
N VAL A 199 -6.85 9.70 8.84
CA VAL A 199 -5.61 9.77 9.62
C VAL A 199 -5.13 11.21 9.74
N ILE A 200 -5.07 11.96 8.64
CA ILE A 200 -4.65 13.37 8.65
C ILE A 200 -5.57 14.22 9.54
N THR A 201 -6.89 14.13 9.34
CA THR A 201 -7.85 14.98 10.07
C THR A 201 -8.01 14.62 11.54
N THR A 202 -7.52 13.46 11.98
CA THR A 202 -7.64 13.01 13.39
C THR A 202 -6.33 13.02 14.16
N LEU A 203 -5.19 12.85 13.50
CA LEU A 203 -3.88 12.69 14.14
C LEU A 203 -2.91 13.85 13.86
N ALA A 204 -3.20 14.73 12.89
CA ALA A 204 -2.35 15.86 12.53
C ALA A 204 -3.02 17.21 12.84
N GLU A 205 -2.21 18.23 13.15
CA GLU A 205 -2.65 19.61 13.32
C GLU A 205 -2.10 20.51 12.22
N SER A 206 -2.82 21.56 11.87
CA SER A 206 -2.33 22.55 10.90
C SER A 206 -0.97 23.11 11.34
N GLY A 207 0.02 23.10 10.45
CA GLY A 207 1.41 23.45 10.75
C GLY A 207 2.31 22.26 11.08
N ASP A 208 1.77 21.04 11.21
CA ASP A 208 2.58 19.82 11.34
C ASP A 208 3.20 19.38 10.00
N GLY A 209 4.24 18.55 10.11
CA GLY A 209 4.84 17.83 9.00
C GLY A 209 4.47 16.36 8.97
N VAL A 210 4.44 15.77 7.77
CA VAL A 210 4.34 14.32 7.55
C VAL A 210 5.63 13.81 6.91
N LEU A 211 6.29 12.85 7.55
CA LEU A 211 7.43 12.14 6.94
C LEU A 211 6.89 11.32 5.76
N CYS A 212 7.57 11.39 4.62
CA CYS A 212 7.24 10.60 3.44
C CYS A 212 8.51 10.16 2.72
N GLU A 213 8.38 9.23 1.79
CA GLU A 213 9.46 8.92 0.86
C GLU A 213 9.81 10.14 -0.02
N GLU A 214 11.07 10.28 -0.43
CA GLU A 214 11.51 11.30 -1.38
C GLU A 214 10.71 11.27 -2.68
N TRP A 215 10.43 10.06 -3.19
CA TRP A 215 9.49 9.81 -4.28
C TRP A 215 8.27 9.13 -3.70
N THR A 216 7.11 9.75 -3.70
CA THR A 216 5.93 9.22 -3.02
C THR A 216 4.65 9.41 -3.82
N TYR A 217 3.54 8.89 -3.31
CA TYR A 217 2.25 8.97 -3.97
C TYR A 217 1.67 10.41 -3.89
N PRO A 218 1.56 11.14 -5.00
CA PRO A 218 1.21 12.56 -4.96
C PRO A 218 -0.18 12.83 -4.37
N SER A 219 -1.13 11.91 -4.53
CA SER A 219 -2.47 12.09 -3.94
C SER A 219 -2.45 12.02 -2.42
N ALA A 220 -1.51 11.30 -1.80
CA ALA A 220 -1.35 11.30 -0.35
C ALA A 220 -0.95 12.70 0.13
N LEU A 221 0.04 13.31 -0.54
CA LEU A 221 0.46 14.68 -0.24
C LEU A 221 -0.65 15.69 -0.53
N ALA A 222 -1.37 15.55 -1.65
CA ALA A 222 -2.49 16.41 -2.01
C ALA A 222 -3.69 16.30 -1.03
N THR A 223 -3.81 15.18 -0.31
CA THR A 223 -4.81 15.03 0.76
C THR A 223 -4.36 15.74 2.03
N ALA A 224 -3.07 15.72 2.34
CA ALA A 224 -2.49 16.33 3.54
C ALA A 224 -2.39 17.86 3.43
N TRP A 225 -1.96 18.36 2.27
CA TRP A 225 -1.61 19.77 2.04
C TRP A 225 -2.72 20.79 2.37
N PRO A 226 -4.00 20.59 1.96
CA PRO A 226 -5.07 21.54 2.30
C PRO A 226 -5.37 21.65 3.81
N ASN A 227 -4.92 20.67 4.60
CA ASN A 227 -5.03 20.69 6.06
C ASN A 227 -3.87 21.45 6.73
N GLY A 228 -2.98 22.07 5.94
CA GLY A 228 -1.78 22.74 6.42
C GLY A 228 -0.68 21.78 6.86
N ILE A 229 -0.71 20.54 6.36
CA ILE A 229 0.30 19.52 6.64
C ILE A 229 1.31 19.50 5.50
N LYS A 230 2.58 19.80 5.82
CA LYS A 230 3.65 19.85 4.81
C LYS A 230 4.39 18.50 4.72
N PRO A 231 4.82 18.06 3.53
CA PRO A 231 5.66 16.88 3.39
C PRO A 231 7.07 17.14 3.95
N VAL A 232 7.65 16.11 4.55
CA VAL A 232 9.04 16.07 5.01
C VAL A 232 9.69 14.83 4.39
N PRO A 233 10.31 14.96 3.22
CA PRO A 233 10.82 13.84 2.45
C PRO A 233 12.05 13.21 3.11
N LEU A 234 12.08 11.88 3.11
CA LEU A 234 13.20 11.07 3.60
C LEU A 234 13.91 10.40 2.41
N PRO A 235 15.26 10.34 2.43
CA PRO A 235 16.04 9.76 1.35
C PRO A 235 15.75 8.27 1.17
N MET A 236 16.01 7.77 -0.03
CA MET A 236 15.69 6.40 -0.45
C MET A 236 16.89 5.72 -1.12
N ASP A 237 16.90 4.39 -1.06
CA ASP A 237 17.77 3.51 -1.84
C ASP A 237 16.95 2.42 -2.56
N GLY A 238 17.61 1.35 -3.05
CA GLY A 238 16.96 0.24 -3.75
C GLY A 238 15.93 -0.55 -2.94
N GLU A 239 15.91 -0.43 -1.61
CA GLU A 239 14.88 -1.03 -0.75
C GLU A 239 13.84 0.01 -0.26
N GLY A 240 13.88 1.26 -0.73
CA GLY A 240 12.98 2.34 -0.32
C GLY A 240 13.63 3.29 0.69
N MET A 241 12.83 3.89 1.56
CA MET A 241 13.30 4.85 2.59
C MET A 241 14.47 4.31 3.41
N THR A 242 15.48 5.15 3.70
CA THR A 242 16.65 4.77 4.48
C THR A 242 16.47 5.06 5.97
N PRO A 243 16.80 4.11 6.87
CA PRO A 243 16.79 4.35 8.32
C PRO A 243 17.77 5.46 8.73
N GLU A 244 18.94 5.51 8.10
CA GLU A 244 19.98 6.50 8.39
C GLU A 244 19.46 7.91 8.13
N GLY A 245 18.80 8.13 6.99
CA GLY A 245 18.19 9.42 6.68
C GLY A 245 17.08 9.82 7.64
N MET A 246 16.28 8.87 8.12
CA MET A 246 15.27 9.12 9.16
C MET A 246 15.91 9.49 10.50
N ASP A 247 16.98 8.79 10.91
CA ASP A 247 17.66 9.06 12.16
C ASP A 247 18.34 10.43 12.14
N ASP A 248 19.07 10.74 11.07
CA ASP A 248 19.77 12.00 10.88
C ASP A 248 18.81 13.20 10.88
N LEU A 249 17.68 13.09 10.15
CA LEU A 249 16.68 14.16 10.09
C LEU A 249 15.99 14.40 11.44
N LEU A 250 15.59 13.34 12.15
CA LEU A 250 14.84 13.47 13.41
C LEU A 250 15.73 13.78 14.62
N ALA A 251 17.00 13.35 14.61
CA ALA A 251 17.98 13.66 15.64
C ALA A 251 18.35 15.15 15.65
N ASN A 252 18.45 15.75 14.45
CA ASN A 252 18.90 17.12 14.25
C ASN A 252 17.75 18.10 13.98
N TRP A 253 16.51 17.69 14.21
CA TRP A 253 15.34 18.53 13.93
C TRP A 253 15.32 19.80 14.78
N ASN A 254 15.39 20.95 14.12
CA ASN A 254 15.26 22.26 14.74
C ASN A 254 14.10 23.04 14.09
N PRO A 255 13.04 23.39 14.84
CA PRO A 255 11.89 24.12 14.27
C PRO A 255 12.25 25.45 13.58
N GLU A 256 13.31 26.13 14.01
CA GLU A 256 13.73 27.40 13.39
C GLU A 256 14.16 27.23 11.92
N ASP A 257 14.72 26.06 11.58
CA ASP A 257 15.14 25.71 10.22
C ASP A 257 13.96 25.26 9.33
N HIS A 258 12.74 25.18 9.90
CA HIS A 258 11.55 24.63 9.26
C HIS A 258 10.29 25.49 9.44
N ASP A 259 10.41 26.83 9.35
CA ASP A 259 9.29 27.78 9.50
C ASP A 259 8.51 27.62 10.83
N GLY A 260 9.17 27.19 11.91
CA GLY A 260 8.53 26.90 13.20
C GLY A 260 7.78 25.56 13.25
N MET A 261 7.92 24.70 12.24
CA MET A 261 7.31 23.36 12.21
C MET A 261 7.84 22.49 13.35
N ARG A 262 6.92 21.91 14.12
CA ARG A 262 7.25 20.90 15.14
C ARG A 262 7.81 19.65 14.48
N ARG A 263 8.68 18.93 15.18
CA ARG A 263 9.21 17.65 14.68
C ARG A 263 8.07 16.73 14.22
N PRO A 264 8.10 16.23 12.97
CA PRO A 264 7.07 15.35 12.43
C PRO A 264 6.86 14.11 13.30
N ARG A 265 5.60 13.71 13.47
CA ARG A 265 5.20 12.53 14.27
C ARG A 265 4.39 11.50 13.48
N ILE A 266 4.17 11.73 12.19
CA ILE A 266 3.45 10.82 11.30
C ILE A 266 4.36 10.49 10.13
N LEU A 267 4.49 9.20 9.84
CA LEU A 267 5.16 8.67 8.65
C LEU A 267 4.11 8.06 7.72
N TYR A 268 4.00 8.58 6.51
CA TYR A 268 3.29 7.92 5.41
C TYR A 268 4.30 7.11 4.57
N THR A 269 4.04 5.82 4.38
CA THR A 269 4.91 4.94 3.59
C THR A 269 4.13 3.88 2.83
N VAL A 270 4.61 3.57 1.62
CA VAL A 270 4.15 2.44 0.79
C VAL A 270 5.29 1.41 0.78
N PRO A 271 5.41 0.54 1.80
CA PRO A 271 6.61 -0.26 1.97
C PRO A 271 6.75 -1.41 0.97
N VAL A 272 5.66 -1.86 0.36
CA VAL A 272 5.66 -2.97 -0.62
C VAL A 272 5.29 -2.47 -2.01
N CYS A 273 6.16 -2.75 -2.99
CA CYS A 273 5.97 -2.35 -4.38
C CYS A 273 5.64 -0.85 -4.53
N GLN A 274 6.47 -0.03 -3.89
CA GLN A 274 6.31 1.39 -3.63
C GLN A 274 5.91 2.18 -4.88
N ASN A 275 5.01 3.16 -4.73
CA ASN A 275 4.63 4.06 -5.82
C ASN A 275 5.38 5.39 -5.67
N PRO A 276 6.29 5.74 -6.59
CA PRO A 276 6.41 5.22 -7.96
C PRO A 276 7.53 4.20 -8.22
N THR A 277 8.42 3.95 -7.24
CA THR A 277 9.73 3.33 -7.48
C THR A 277 9.71 1.83 -7.76
N GLY A 278 8.64 1.14 -7.35
CA GLY A 278 8.54 -0.32 -7.34
C GLY A 278 9.37 -1.00 -6.22
N ALA A 279 10.05 -0.21 -5.37
CA ALA A 279 10.88 -0.73 -4.29
C ALA A 279 10.05 -1.51 -3.26
N THR A 280 10.67 -2.49 -2.60
CA THR A 280 10.04 -3.24 -1.50
C THR A 280 11.02 -3.31 -0.34
N MET A 281 10.61 -2.79 0.81
CA MET A 281 11.41 -2.83 2.03
C MET A 281 11.51 -4.25 2.56
N SER A 282 12.72 -4.76 2.81
CA SER A 282 12.89 -6.02 3.52
C SER A 282 12.37 -5.95 4.97
N LEU A 283 12.12 -7.10 5.60
CA LEU A 283 11.72 -7.12 7.03
C LEU A 283 12.75 -6.41 7.91
N LYS A 284 14.04 -6.64 7.65
CA LYS A 284 15.14 -5.98 8.37
C LYS A 284 15.06 -4.45 8.23
N ARG A 285 14.78 -3.95 7.03
CA ARG A 285 14.57 -2.52 6.78
C ARG A 285 13.40 -1.97 7.61
N LYS A 286 12.27 -2.67 7.62
CA LYS A 286 11.09 -2.30 8.44
C LYS A 286 11.41 -2.31 9.94
N GLU A 287 12.17 -3.28 10.44
CA GLU A 287 12.58 -3.34 11.85
C GLU A 287 13.45 -2.14 12.25
N GLN A 288 14.38 -1.72 11.38
CA GLN A 288 15.21 -0.54 11.63
C GLN A 288 14.36 0.74 11.68
N ILE A 289 13.47 0.94 10.71
CA ILE A 289 12.55 2.10 10.69
C ILE A 289 11.60 2.07 11.89
N TYR A 290 11.06 0.90 12.25
CA TYR A 290 10.19 0.75 13.41
C TYR A 290 10.93 1.10 14.72
N ALA A 291 12.19 0.70 14.86
CA ALA A 291 13.00 1.07 16.03
C ALA A 291 13.18 2.60 16.14
N LEU A 292 13.39 3.29 15.01
CA LEU A 292 13.45 4.75 14.97
C LEU A 292 12.09 5.39 15.26
N ALA A 293 11.00 4.81 14.75
CA ALA A 293 9.66 5.26 15.07
C ALA A 293 9.40 5.17 16.58
N VAL A 294 9.88 4.10 17.25
CA VAL A 294 9.85 3.99 18.71
C VAL A 294 10.73 5.03 19.39
N LYS A 295 11.96 5.25 18.91
CA LYS A 295 12.92 6.23 19.46
C LYS A 295 12.38 7.66 19.43
N TYR A 296 11.74 8.05 18.32
CA TYR A 296 11.27 9.43 18.08
C TYR A 296 9.78 9.66 18.30
N ASP A 297 9.07 8.61 18.68
CA ASP A 297 7.62 8.58 18.86
C ASP A 297 6.82 8.97 17.61
N VAL A 298 7.12 8.27 16.50
CA VAL A 298 6.45 8.42 15.20
C VAL A 298 5.37 7.36 15.00
N ILE A 299 4.19 7.77 14.57
CA ILE A 299 3.10 6.88 14.11
C ILE A 299 3.38 6.49 12.65
N ILE A 300 3.32 5.20 12.35
CA ILE A 300 3.54 4.69 10.99
C ILE A 300 2.20 4.46 10.33
N VAL A 301 2.01 5.04 9.15
CA VAL A 301 0.83 4.85 8.31
C VAL A 301 1.26 4.06 7.09
N GLU A 302 0.96 2.76 7.12
CA GLU A 302 1.33 1.80 6.08
C GLU A 302 0.20 1.74 5.04
N ASP A 303 0.43 2.29 3.85
CA ASP A 303 -0.50 2.26 2.71
C ASP A 303 -0.05 1.21 1.70
N ASP A 304 -0.71 0.05 1.68
CA ASP A 304 -0.19 -1.15 1.01
C ASP A 304 -1.18 -1.74 -0.04
N PRO A 305 -1.65 -0.96 -1.03
CA PRO A 305 -2.62 -1.42 -2.04
C PRO A 305 -2.06 -2.53 -2.96
N TYR A 306 -0.75 -2.80 -2.88
CA TYR A 306 -0.04 -3.75 -3.75
C TYR A 306 0.54 -4.94 -2.97
N TYR A 307 0.19 -5.12 -1.69
CA TYR A 307 0.81 -6.13 -0.81
C TYR A 307 0.78 -7.55 -1.41
N PHE A 308 -0.32 -7.92 -2.06
CA PHE A 308 -0.50 -9.24 -2.70
C PHE A 308 0.07 -9.34 -4.12
N LEU A 309 0.60 -8.25 -4.67
CA LEU A 309 1.25 -8.23 -5.99
C LEU A 309 2.74 -8.54 -5.92
N GLN A 310 3.25 -8.97 -4.76
CA GLN A 310 4.60 -9.48 -4.59
C GLN A 310 4.84 -10.74 -5.44
N ALA A 311 6.00 -10.78 -6.07
CA ALA A 311 6.44 -11.83 -6.96
C ALA A 311 7.92 -12.15 -6.72
N PRO A 312 8.39 -13.34 -7.13
CA PRO A 312 9.81 -13.65 -7.11
C PRO A 312 10.63 -12.66 -7.95
N GLU A 313 11.94 -12.63 -7.69
CA GLU A 313 12.90 -11.84 -8.45
C GLU A 313 12.78 -12.16 -9.95
N TYR A 314 12.95 -11.13 -10.78
CA TYR A 314 12.90 -11.31 -12.23
C TYR A 314 14.13 -12.10 -12.72
N GLU A 315 13.87 -13.15 -13.49
CA GLU A 315 14.90 -13.94 -14.15
C GLU A 315 14.82 -13.75 -15.67
N ARG A 316 15.89 -13.23 -16.28
CA ARG A 316 15.95 -13.06 -17.74
C ARG A 316 15.95 -14.42 -18.43
N GLN A 317 14.87 -14.72 -19.14
CA GLN A 317 14.81 -15.95 -19.93
C GLN A 317 15.65 -15.80 -21.19
N GLY A 318 16.55 -16.76 -21.47
CA GLY A 318 17.21 -16.87 -22.78
C GLY A 318 16.20 -17.09 -23.91
N SER A 319 16.66 -17.14 -25.17
CA SER A 319 15.88 -17.25 -26.41
C SER A 319 14.98 -18.50 -26.56
N LYS A 320 14.69 -19.21 -25.48
CA LYS A 320 13.63 -20.21 -25.39
C LYS A 320 12.77 -19.85 -24.18
N ARG A 321 11.56 -19.35 -24.46
CA ARG A 321 10.40 -19.45 -23.57
C ARG A 321 10.11 -20.95 -23.43
N ALA A 322 10.95 -21.66 -22.68
CA ALA A 322 10.65 -23.02 -22.27
C ALA A 322 9.35 -22.87 -21.48
N ALA A 323 8.29 -23.51 -21.97
CA ALA A 323 6.99 -23.57 -21.29
C ALA A 323 7.28 -23.66 -19.80
N SER A 324 6.92 -22.61 -19.05
CA SER A 324 7.22 -22.56 -17.63
C SER A 324 6.79 -23.90 -17.06
N LYS A 325 7.73 -24.63 -16.45
CA LYS A 325 7.39 -25.88 -15.77
C LYS A 325 6.18 -25.55 -14.91
N PRO A 326 5.07 -26.32 -14.99
CA PRO A 326 3.89 -26.01 -14.22
C PRO A 326 4.35 -25.81 -12.78
N SER A 327 4.20 -24.57 -12.30
CA SER A 327 4.52 -24.22 -10.94
C SER A 327 3.80 -25.25 -10.09
N LYS A 328 4.54 -25.94 -9.22
CA LYS A 328 3.92 -26.74 -8.15
C LYS A 328 2.85 -25.84 -7.52
N THR A 329 1.63 -26.36 -7.35
CA THR A 329 0.55 -25.59 -6.72
C THR A 329 1.05 -25.16 -5.35
N GLU A 330 1.34 -23.87 -5.20
CA GLU A 330 1.78 -23.24 -3.95
C GLU A 330 0.61 -23.29 -2.98
N THR A 331 0.81 -23.78 -1.77
CA THR A 331 -0.21 -23.73 -0.73
C THR A 331 -0.36 -22.31 -0.17
N ASP A 332 -1.52 -21.96 0.39
CA ASP A 332 -1.73 -20.67 1.07
C ASP A 332 -0.64 -20.35 2.10
N GLU A 333 -0.17 -21.35 2.84
CA GLU A 333 0.86 -21.15 3.85
C GLU A 333 2.24 -20.88 3.24
N GLU A 334 2.61 -21.59 2.18
CA GLU A 334 3.83 -21.32 1.43
C GLU A 334 3.77 -19.93 0.81
N PHE A 335 2.61 -19.56 0.26
CA PHE A 335 2.37 -18.23 -0.29
C PHE A 335 2.54 -17.15 0.77
N LEU A 336 1.85 -17.25 1.91
CA LEU A 336 1.96 -16.28 3.00
C LEU A 336 3.37 -16.20 3.58
N LYS A 337 4.13 -17.30 3.59
CA LYS A 337 5.55 -17.32 3.98
C LYS A 337 6.45 -16.63 2.96
N SER A 338 6.04 -16.58 1.69
CA SER A 338 6.79 -15.89 0.62
C SER A 338 6.66 -14.37 0.67
N LEU A 339 5.60 -13.85 1.31
CA LEU A 339 5.34 -12.41 1.39
C LEU A 339 6.25 -11.75 2.43
N VAL A 340 6.79 -10.58 2.09
CA VAL A 340 7.42 -9.70 3.07
C VAL A 340 6.37 -9.24 4.09
N PRO A 341 6.61 -9.40 5.41
CA PRO A 341 5.63 -9.05 6.43
C PRO A 341 5.27 -7.56 6.45
N SER A 342 4.01 -7.25 6.79
CA SER A 342 3.53 -5.90 7.13
C SER A 342 4.20 -5.37 8.41
N TYR A 343 4.24 -4.04 8.57
CA TYR A 343 4.63 -3.41 9.84
C TYR A 343 3.77 -3.88 11.03
N LEU A 344 2.51 -4.28 10.81
CA LEU A 344 1.65 -4.84 11.86
C LEU A 344 2.27 -6.06 12.54
N ALA A 345 3.01 -6.88 11.80
CA ALA A 345 3.65 -8.10 12.32
C ALA A 345 4.75 -7.80 13.36
N ILE A 346 5.27 -6.57 13.37
CA ILE A 346 6.30 -6.10 14.31
C ILE A 346 5.78 -4.97 15.22
N ASP A 347 4.48 -4.64 15.18
CA ASP A 347 3.90 -3.50 15.88
C ASP A 347 3.59 -3.74 17.36
N TYR A 348 4.61 -4.04 18.17
CA TYR A 348 4.40 -4.37 19.59
C TYR A 348 3.97 -3.16 20.45
N GLN A 349 4.02 -1.92 19.94
CA GLN A 349 3.52 -0.72 20.64
C GLN A 349 2.15 -0.25 20.15
N GLY A 350 1.58 -0.86 19.10
CA GLY A 350 0.33 -0.41 18.50
C GLY A 350 0.45 0.95 17.81
N ARG A 351 1.60 1.31 17.24
CA ARG A 351 1.86 2.62 16.59
C ARG A 351 1.64 2.61 15.08
N VAL A 352 1.21 1.47 14.52
CA VAL A 352 0.94 1.32 13.08
C VAL A 352 -0.54 1.48 12.80
N VAL A 353 -0.86 2.31 11.82
CA VAL A 353 -2.16 2.41 11.16
C VAL A 353 -1.99 1.87 9.74
N ARG A 354 -2.42 0.63 9.51
CA ARG A 354 -2.40 0.05 8.16
C ARG A 354 -3.68 0.41 7.43
N ILE A 355 -3.57 0.88 6.19
CA ILE A 355 -4.71 1.15 5.32
C ILE A 355 -4.66 0.20 4.12
N ASP A 356 -5.75 -0.56 3.96
CA ASP A 356 -5.95 -1.53 2.89
C ASP A 356 -7.16 -1.14 2.05
N THR A 357 -7.24 -1.71 0.85
CA THR A 357 -8.28 -1.40 -0.12
C THR A 357 -8.64 -2.60 -0.96
N PHE A 358 -9.93 -2.72 -1.32
CA PHE A 358 -10.36 -3.66 -2.34
C PHE A 358 -10.08 -3.17 -3.78
N SER A 359 -9.30 -2.09 -3.90
CA SER A 359 -8.93 -1.43 -5.15
C SER A 359 -7.44 -1.65 -5.44
N SER A 360 -7.08 -2.21 -6.60
CA SER A 360 -5.72 -2.04 -7.13
C SER A 360 -5.63 -0.62 -7.67
N ALA A 361 -4.88 0.23 -6.96
CA ALA A 361 -4.82 1.65 -7.23
C ALA A 361 -4.10 1.94 -8.55
N SER A 362 -4.85 1.96 -9.65
CA SER A 362 -4.43 2.52 -10.93
C SER A 362 -5.29 3.74 -11.27
N SER A 363 -4.94 4.91 -10.70
CA SER A 363 -5.47 6.27 -10.96
C SER A 363 -7.01 6.50 -10.94
N PRO A 364 -7.49 7.70 -10.59
CA PRO A 364 -8.90 8.04 -10.71
C PRO A 364 -9.28 8.09 -12.21
N SER A 365 -10.24 7.25 -12.65
CA SER A 365 -10.86 7.42 -13.97
C SER A 365 -11.59 8.77 -14.02
N PRO A 366 -11.29 9.65 -14.98
CA PRO A 366 -12.16 10.77 -15.28
C PRO A 366 -13.38 10.25 -16.07
N HIS A 367 -14.58 10.63 -15.61
CA HIS A 367 -15.87 10.54 -16.32
C HIS A 367 -16.49 9.16 -16.57
N CYS A 368 -17.41 8.79 -15.67
CA CYS A 368 -18.50 7.85 -15.96
C CYS A 368 -19.65 8.61 -16.62
N CYS A 369 -19.68 8.65 -17.96
CA CYS A 369 -20.89 8.95 -18.72
C CYS A 369 -21.18 7.74 -19.62
N LEU A 370 -22.27 7.03 -19.30
CA LEU A 370 -22.82 5.91 -20.06
C LEU A 370 -23.13 6.33 -21.52
N PRO A 371 -23.16 5.35 -22.45
CA PRO A 371 -24.47 4.94 -22.90
C PRO A 371 -24.65 3.41 -22.96
N PHE A 372 -25.82 2.98 -22.50
CA PHE A 372 -26.33 1.62 -22.63
C PHE A 372 -26.47 1.19 -24.09
N ARG A 373 -26.13 -0.07 -24.38
CA ARG A 373 -26.71 -0.79 -25.51
C ARG A 373 -26.95 -2.26 -25.16
N HIS A 374 -28.23 -2.64 -25.16
CA HIS A 374 -28.75 -4.00 -24.97
C HIS A 374 -28.49 -4.89 -26.19
N TYR A 375 -28.20 -6.17 -25.94
CA TYR A 375 -28.67 -7.28 -26.78
C TYR A 375 -28.95 -8.52 -25.89
N PRO A 376 -30.04 -9.29 -26.16
CA PRO A 376 -30.39 -10.51 -25.42
C PRO A 376 -29.99 -11.79 -26.18
N THR A 377 -29.90 -12.94 -25.48
CA THR A 377 -30.26 -14.34 -25.88
C THR A 377 -29.49 -15.38 -25.02
N PRO A 378 -29.84 -16.70 -25.03
CA PRO A 378 -30.83 -17.30 -24.15
C PRO A 378 -30.25 -18.37 -23.21
N ALA A 379 -31.06 -18.77 -22.23
CA ALA A 379 -30.75 -19.75 -21.20
C ALA A 379 -30.49 -21.17 -21.76
N LEU A 380 -29.47 -21.83 -21.20
CA LEU A 380 -29.32 -23.29 -21.20
C LEU A 380 -28.92 -23.73 -19.79
N THR A 381 -29.83 -24.46 -19.14
CA THR A 381 -29.64 -25.18 -17.88
C THR A 381 -28.75 -26.40 -18.08
N CYS A 382 -27.83 -26.66 -17.16
CA CYS A 382 -27.33 -28.01 -16.89
C CYS A 382 -26.94 -28.18 -15.42
N ALA A 383 -27.27 -29.37 -14.91
CA ALA A 383 -27.39 -29.71 -13.51
C ALA A 383 -26.07 -30.11 -12.81
N ASN A 384 -26.16 -30.06 -11.48
CA ASN A 384 -25.21 -30.42 -10.44
C ASN A 384 -24.31 -31.64 -10.72
N SER A 385 -23.05 -31.52 -10.30
CA SER A 385 -22.47 -32.34 -9.22
C SER A 385 -20.96 -32.12 -9.17
N LEU A 386 -20.42 -31.50 -8.12
CA LEU A 386 -18.99 -31.64 -7.79
C LEU A 386 -18.74 -31.55 -6.28
N SER A 387 -18.01 -32.55 -5.80
CA SER A 387 -17.35 -32.63 -4.50
C SER A 387 -16.24 -31.58 -4.38
N PRO A 388 -15.97 -31.04 -3.18
CA PRO A 388 -14.99 -29.97 -3.02
C PRO A 388 -13.57 -30.54 -2.86
N SER A 389 -12.69 -30.24 -3.81
CA SER A 389 -11.25 -30.18 -3.58
C SER A 389 -10.84 -28.72 -3.80
N PHE A 390 -10.64 -28.01 -2.70
CA PHE A 390 -10.28 -26.59 -2.67
C PHE A 390 -8.76 -26.42 -2.76
N ASP A 391 -8.31 -25.64 -3.75
CA ASP A 391 -6.93 -25.13 -3.86
C ASP A 391 -7.00 -23.59 -3.78
N HIS A 392 -6.22 -22.99 -2.88
CA HIS A 392 -6.41 -21.62 -2.37
C HIS A 392 -5.29 -20.64 -2.82
N ASN A 393 -5.57 -19.33 -2.94
CA ASN A 393 -4.61 -18.24 -3.23
C ASN A 393 -5.22 -16.89 -2.79
N LEU A 394 -4.75 -16.09 -1.84
CA LEU A 394 -5.51 -14.89 -1.38
C LEU A 394 -5.67 -13.72 -2.39
N ALA A 395 -6.84 -13.04 -2.43
CA ALA A 395 -7.02 -11.74 -3.09
C ALA A 395 -7.65 -10.71 -2.16
N GLU A 396 -7.04 -9.53 -2.14
CA GLU A 396 -7.62 -8.29 -1.63
C GLU A 396 -8.13 -7.39 -2.75
N THR A 397 -7.60 -7.51 -3.97
CA THR A 397 -7.99 -6.63 -5.07
C THR A 397 -9.22 -7.16 -5.80
N ILE A 398 -10.29 -6.38 -5.82
CA ILE A 398 -11.51 -6.66 -6.61
C ILE A 398 -11.64 -5.62 -7.72
N CYS A 399 -11.99 -4.37 -7.36
CA CYS A 399 -12.17 -3.32 -8.34
C CYS A 399 -12.14 -1.92 -7.71
N PRO A 400 -11.48 -0.92 -8.35
CA PRO A 400 -11.45 0.46 -7.84
C PRO A 400 -12.82 1.13 -7.73
N GLY A 401 -13.78 0.73 -8.56
CA GLY A 401 -15.14 1.27 -8.56
C GLY A 401 -15.94 0.93 -7.30
N SER A 402 -15.53 -0.07 -6.51
CA SER A 402 -16.21 -0.47 -5.28
C SER A 402 -16.14 0.61 -4.18
N ARG A 403 -15.08 1.45 -4.18
CA ARG A 403 -14.80 2.44 -3.14
C ARG A 403 -14.89 1.80 -1.74
N LEU A 404 -14.25 0.66 -1.58
CA LEU A 404 -14.27 -0.13 -0.37
C LEU A 404 -12.85 -0.46 0.08
N GLY A 405 -12.57 -0.28 1.36
CA GLY A 405 -11.31 -0.65 2.00
C GLY A 405 -11.50 -0.82 3.50
N TRP A 406 -10.39 -1.00 4.21
CA TRP A 406 -10.41 -1.06 5.67
C TRP A 406 -9.11 -0.52 6.27
N THR A 407 -9.16 -0.22 7.55
CA THR A 407 -8.02 0.22 8.34
C THR A 407 -7.80 -0.77 9.47
N VAL A 408 -6.55 -1.12 9.75
CA VAL A 408 -6.14 -1.95 10.89
C VAL A 408 -5.28 -1.12 11.82
N CYS A 409 -5.68 -1.02 13.08
CA CYS A 409 -4.95 -0.25 14.09
C CYS A 409 -5.36 -0.62 15.52
N ASN A 410 -4.74 0.03 16.50
CA ASN A 410 -5.12 -0.15 17.91
C ASN A 410 -6.53 0.42 18.19
N PRO A 411 -7.17 0.06 19.32
CA PRO A 411 -8.51 0.55 19.65
C PRO A 411 -8.65 2.07 19.74
N VAL A 412 -7.60 2.78 20.18
CA VAL A 412 -7.61 4.25 20.33
C VAL A 412 -7.70 4.92 18.97
N PHE A 413 -6.88 4.49 18.00
CA PHE A 413 -6.93 5.01 16.63
C PHE A 413 -8.23 4.62 15.93
N ALA A 414 -8.69 3.38 16.10
CA ALA A 414 -9.95 2.91 15.52
C ALA A 414 -11.14 3.76 15.99
N GLU A 415 -11.27 4.04 17.29
CA GLU A 415 -12.34 4.89 17.82
C GLU A 415 -12.34 6.29 17.20
N ARG A 416 -11.16 6.87 16.92
CA ARG A 416 -11.04 8.21 16.32
C ARG A 416 -11.40 8.21 14.85
N ILE A 417 -10.94 7.20 14.11
CA ILE A 417 -11.29 7.03 12.70
C ILE A 417 -12.79 6.76 12.56
N GLU A 418 -13.38 5.92 13.42
CA GLU A 418 -14.83 5.68 13.47
C GLU A 418 -15.60 6.99 13.70
N LYS A 419 -15.21 7.79 14.69
CA LYS A 419 -15.82 9.11 14.96
C LYS A 419 -15.68 10.07 13.77
N ALA A 420 -14.53 10.10 13.12
CA ALA A 420 -14.33 10.93 11.95
C ALA A 420 -15.20 10.47 10.77
N ASN A 421 -15.43 9.16 10.61
CA ASN A 421 -16.38 8.63 9.63
C ASN A 421 -17.80 9.12 9.93
N GLU A 422 -18.24 9.09 11.20
CA GLU A 422 -19.59 9.54 11.58
C GLU A 422 -19.93 10.97 11.15
N SER A 423 -18.93 11.85 11.10
CA SER A 423 -19.10 13.24 10.68
C SER A 423 -18.82 13.49 9.19
N SER A 424 -18.46 12.48 8.38
CA SER A 424 -18.33 12.65 6.94
C SER A 424 -18.94 11.52 6.11
N THR A 425 -18.21 10.44 5.84
CA THR A 425 -18.59 9.37 4.91
C THR A 425 -19.58 8.40 5.53
N GLN A 426 -19.75 8.44 6.86
CA GLN A 426 -20.55 7.57 7.72
C GLN A 426 -20.13 6.09 7.67
N SER A 427 -20.25 5.48 6.50
CA SER A 427 -19.83 4.11 6.20
C SER A 427 -19.62 3.96 4.69
N ALA A 428 -18.83 2.97 4.28
CA ALA A 428 -18.77 2.58 2.87
C ALA A 428 -20.16 2.17 2.33
N SER A 429 -20.35 2.27 1.01
CA SER A 429 -21.63 1.95 0.37
C SER A 429 -22.10 0.54 0.73
N GLY A 430 -23.32 0.41 1.24
CA GLY A 430 -23.89 -0.88 1.61
C GLY A 430 -24.11 -1.80 0.40
N PHE A 431 -24.39 -1.25 -0.79
CA PHE A 431 -24.40 -2.03 -2.04
C PHE A 431 -23.03 -2.65 -2.35
N ALA A 432 -21.96 -1.85 -2.21
CA ALA A 432 -20.60 -2.32 -2.47
C ALA A 432 -20.20 -3.39 -1.45
N GLN A 433 -20.48 -3.15 -0.15
CA GLN A 433 -20.27 -4.12 0.92
C GLN A 433 -21.04 -5.43 0.68
N ALA A 434 -22.29 -5.34 0.21
CA ALA A 434 -23.11 -6.52 -0.04
C ALA A 434 -22.57 -7.37 -1.20
N LEU A 435 -22.24 -6.75 -2.33
CA LEU A 435 -21.70 -7.45 -3.50
C LEU A 435 -20.32 -8.04 -3.24
N VAL A 436 -19.41 -7.24 -2.66
CA VAL A 436 -18.05 -7.70 -2.31
C VAL A 436 -18.11 -8.75 -1.21
N GLY A 437 -18.91 -8.52 -0.17
CA GLY A 437 -19.07 -9.48 0.91
C GLY A 437 -19.68 -10.79 0.44
N LYS A 438 -20.69 -10.78 -0.45
CA LYS A 438 -21.26 -12.01 -1.00
C LYS A 438 -20.22 -12.81 -1.79
N LEU A 439 -19.40 -12.10 -2.59
CA LEU A 439 -18.32 -12.71 -3.35
C LEU A 439 -17.25 -13.33 -2.43
N LEU A 440 -16.74 -12.58 -1.45
CA LEU A 440 -15.63 -13.02 -0.61
C LEU A 440 -16.05 -13.99 0.49
N VAL A 441 -17.15 -13.71 1.20
CA VAL A 441 -17.57 -14.49 2.37
C VAL A 441 -18.24 -15.80 1.94
N GLU A 442 -19.03 -15.78 0.87
CA GLU A 442 -19.89 -16.92 0.52
C GLU A 442 -19.44 -17.70 -0.72
N GLN A 443 -18.64 -17.11 -1.63
CA GLN A 443 -18.20 -17.80 -2.86
C GLN A 443 -16.71 -18.14 -2.88
N TRP A 444 -15.86 -17.12 -2.80
CA TRP A 444 -14.42 -17.24 -3.05
C TRP A 444 -13.64 -17.60 -1.79
N GLY A 445 -14.07 -17.13 -0.62
CA GLY A 445 -13.24 -17.16 0.57
C GLY A 445 -11.94 -16.40 0.33
N PHE A 446 -10.84 -17.00 0.77
CA PHE A 446 -9.49 -16.46 0.63
C PHE A 446 -8.84 -16.79 -0.75
N THR A 447 -9.56 -16.78 -1.88
CA THR A 447 -9.00 -17.11 -3.23
C THR A 447 -8.82 -15.87 -4.16
N GLY A 448 -7.91 -15.88 -5.15
CA GLY A 448 -7.26 -14.64 -5.62
C GLY A 448 -6.14 -14.72 -6.68
N ILE A 449 -5.63 -13.54 -7.08
CA ILE A 449 -4.98 -13.24 -8.37
C ILE A 449 -3.48 -12.87 -8.19
N LYS A 450 -2.54 -13.82 -8.41
CA LYS A 450 -1.08 -13.58 -8.33
C LYS A 450 -0.35 -13.67 -9.68
N ALA A 451 -0.54 -14.75 -10.45
CA ALA A 451 0.32 -15.02 -11.60
C ALA A 451 0.24 -13.95 -12.71
N GLN A 452 -0.90 -13.29 -12.87
CA GLN A 452 -1.09 -12.38 -13.99
C GLN A 452 -0.18 -11.14 -13.93
N TYR A 453 0.03 -10.55 -12.75
CA TYR A 453 0.88 -9.36 -12.63
C TYR A 453 2.37 -9.69 -12.71
N ARG A 454 2.79 -10.86 -12.21
CA ARG A 454 4.14 -11.38 -12.42
C ARG A 454 4.45 -11.53 -13.90
N ASP A 455 3.58 -12.22 -14.64
CA ASP A 455 3.84 -12.50 -16.06
C ASP A 455 3.84 -11.21 -16.89
N ARG A 456 2.97 -10.24 -16.54
CA ARG A 456 2.95 -8.91 -17.20
C ARG A 456 4.21 -8.09 -16.91
N ARG A 457 4.70 -8.12 -15.67
CA ARG A 457 5.99 -7.53 -15.31
C ARG A 457 7.10 -8.14 -16.16
N ASP A 458 7.21 -9.46 -16.18
CA ASP A 458 8.29 -10.16 -16.89
C ASP A 458 8.27 -9.81 -18.38
N VAL A 459 7.08 -9.76 -19.00
CA VAL A 459 6.90 -9.31 -20.40
C VAL A 459 7.37 -7.87 -20.62
N LEU A 460 6.99 -6.92 -19.76
CA LEU A 460 7.45 -5.54 -19.90
C LEU A 460 8.97 -5.45 -19.75
N VAL A 461 9.55 -6.11 -18.75
CA VAL A 461 10.99 -6.10 -18.50
C VAL A 461 11.74 -6.74 -19.66
N ASP A 462 11.27 -7.87 -20.20
CA ASP A 462 11.85 -8.52 -21.38
C ASP A 462 11.93 -7.55 -22.57
N TYR A 463 10.84 -6.80 -22.84
CA TYR A 463 10.85 -5.81 -23.92
C TYR A 463 11.70 -4.56 -23.62
N LEU A 464 11.79 -4.12 -22.36
CA LEU A 464 12.72 -3.06 -21.97
C LEU A 464 14.18 -3.49 -22.12
N LEU A 465 14.50 -4.78 -22.04
CA LEU A 465 15.84 -5.32 -22.25
C LEU A 465 16.14 -5.68 -23.71
N ASP A 466 15.13 -5.97 -24.53
CA ASP A 466 15.27 -6.18 -25.97
C ASP A 466 15.22 -4.85 -26.73
N GLN A 467 16.30 -4.08 -26.63
CA GLN A 467 16.45 -2.78 -27.28
C GLN A 467 17.33 -2.83 -28.53
N SER A 468 17.48 -4.03 -29.10
CA SER A 468 18.32 -4.28 -30.27
C SER A 468 17.87 -3.48 -31.50
N HIS A 469 16.57 -3.21 -31.64
CA HIS A 469 16.00 -2.36 -32.70
C HIS A 469 16.46 -0.91 -32.65
N ALA A 470 16.85 -0.40 -31.48
CA ALA A 470 17.31 0.97 -31.27
C ALA A 470 18.84 1.07 -31.25
N SER A 471 19.57 0.01 -31.64
CA SER A 471 21.04 -0.01 -31.52
C SER A 471 21.50 0.24 -30.07
N LEU A 472 20.77 -0.31 -29.09
CA LEU A 472 21.11 -0.27 -27.66
C LEU A 472 21.41 -1.68 -27.13
N ASP A 473 22.22 -1.75 -26.06
CA ASP A 473 22.62 -2.99 -25.40
C ASP A 473 22.28 -2.93 -23.90
N ALA A 474 21.49 -3.90 -23.42
CA ALA A 474 21.06 -3.98 -22.03
C ALA A 474 21.93 -4.97 -21.23
N ARG A 475 22.42 -4.51 -20.08
CA ARG A 475 23.40 -5.20 -19.23
C ARG A 475 22.95 -5.20 -17.79
N GLN A 476 23.25 -6.27 -17.07
CA GLN A 476 23.02 -6.30 -15.63
C GLN A 476 24.25 -5.77 -14.92
N SER A 477 24.06 -4.81 -14.03
CA SER A 477 25.10 -4.32 -13.11
C SER A 477 25.25 -5.26 -11.90
N SER A 478 26.31 -5.10 -11.12
CA SER A 478 26.52 -5.85 -9.87
C SER A 478 25.47 -5.55 -8.78
N ALA A 479 24.66 -4.51 -8.95
CA ALA A 479 23.66 -4.05 -7.98
C ALA A 479 22.22 -4.40 -8.38
N GLN A 480 22.02 -5.50 -9.11
CA GLN A 480 20.71 -5.96 -9.65
C GLN A 480 19.99 -4.99 -10.61
N ALA A 481 20.50 -3.78 -10.81
CA ALA A 481 19.98 -2.84 -11.80
C ALA A 481 20.37 -3.24 -13.22
N TRP A 482 19.44 -3.07 -14.15
CA TRP A 482 19.66 -3.17 -15.58
C TRP A 482 20.04 -1.80 -16.14
N GLU A 483 21.09 -1.76 -16.96
CA GLU A 483 21.61 -0.57 -17.58
C GLU A 483 21.60 -0.72 -19.11
N ILE A 484 21.14 0.32 -19.80
CA ILE A 484 20.98 0.34 -21.25
C ILE A 484 21.98 1.33 -21.84
N TYR A 485 22.83 0.83 -22.75
CA TYR A 485 23.95 1.53 -23.37
C TYR A 485 23.79 1.65 -24.88
N THR A 486 24.50 2.58 -25.51
CA THR A 486 24.67 2.59 -26.97
C THR A 486 25.46 1.36 -27.47
N SER A 487 25.04 0.75 -28.58
CA SER A 487 25.52 -0.56 -29.09
C SER A 487 27.01 -0.65 -29.47
N ASN A 488 27.70 0.47 -29.66
CA ASN A 488 29.16 0.49 -29.88
C ASN A 488 29.97 -0.06 -28.69
N ALA A 489 29.31 -0.43 -27.61
CA ALA A 489 29.90 -0.91 -26.38
C ALA A 489 30.48 -2.34 -26.41
N ARG A 490 30.30 -3.12 -27.49
CA ARG A 490 31.21 -4.24 -27.80
C ARG A 490 32.18 -3.68 -28.83
N GLY A 491 33.24 -3.01 -28.38
CA GLY A 491 34.21 -2.39 -29.28
C GLY A 491 34.58 -3.40 -30.36
N ARG A 492 34.07 -3.24 -31.57
CA ARG A 492 34.43 -4.05 -32.73
C ARG A 492 35.31 -3.17 -33.59
N ASP A 493 36.43 -3.69 -34.06
CA ASP A 493 37.27 -2.97 -35.02
C ASP A 493 36.52 -2.77 -36.36
N GLU A 494 37.10 -2.02 -37.29
CA GLU A 494 36.55 -1.76 -38.63
C GLU A 494 36.29 -3.05 -39.45
N LYS A 495 36.74 -4.21 -38.96
CA LYS A 495 36.56 -5.53 -39.56
C LYS A 495 35.60 -6.44 -38.77
N GLY A 496 34.99 -5.94 -37.69
CA GLY A 496 33.96 -6.64 -36.92
C GLY A 496 34.47 -7.52 -35.75
N PHE A 497 35.75 -7.46 -35.39
CA PHE A 497 36.34 -8.24 -34.28
C PHE A 497 36.30 -7.51 -32.93
N LEU A 498 36.00 -8.21 -31.83
CA LEU A 498 36.01 -7.63 -30.47
C LEU A 498 37.40 -7.10 -30.06
N ARG A 499 37.49 -5.79 -29.79
CA ARG A 499 38.59 -5.08 -29.12
C ARG A 499 38.75 -5.63 -27.70
N THR A 500 39.90 -6.22 -27.43
CA THR A 500 40.33 -6.66 -26.09
C THR A 500 41.40 -5.71 -25.56
N SER A 501 41.37 -5.41 -24.26
CA SER A 501 42.46 -4.67 -23.60
C SER A 501 43.53 -5.64 -23.09
N GLU A 502 44.76 -5.15 -22.88
CA GLU A 502 45.91 -5.93 -22.37
C GLU A 502 45.67 -6.62 -21.00
N LYS A 503 44.55 -6.34 -20.32
CA LYS A 503 44.15 -6.99 -19.06
C LYS A 503 42.92 -7.89 -19.15
N GLY A 504 42.47 -8.28 -20.34
CA GLY A 504 41.42 -9.30 -20.50
C GLY A 504 40.00 -8.90 -20.05
N MET A 505 39.79 -7.65 -19.63
CA MET A 505 38.44 -7.10 -19.39
C MET A 505 37.99 -6.28 -20.61
N LEU A 506 36.75 -6.54 -21.05
CA LEU A 506 36.02 -5.76 -22.06
C LEU A 506 35.79 -4.34 -21.50
N LYS A 507 36.41 -3.32 -22.10
CA LYS A 507 36.02 -1.92 -21.83
C LYS A 507 34.68 -1.65 -22.52
N ALA A 508 33.64 -1.42 -21.74
CA ALA A 508 32.38 -0.86 -22.22
C ALA A 508 32.59 0.61 -22.59
N GLU A 509 32.76 0.93 -23.87
CA GLU A 509 32.92 2.33 -24.36
C GLU A 509 31.58 3.03 -24.69
N GLY A 510 30.43 2.37 -24.46
CA GLY A 510 29.12 2.96 -24.73
C GLY A 510 28.69 3.97 -23.67
N LYS A 511 27.89 4.96 -24.08
CA LYS A 511 27.25 5.91 -23.15
C LYS A 511 26.06 5.21 -22.49
N LYS A 512 25.94 5.33 -21.16
CA LYS A 512 24.78 4.85 -20.42
C LYS A 512 23.62 5.82 -20.64
N LEU A 513 22.47 5.33 -21.11
CA LEU A 513 21.31 6.18 -21.43
C LEU A 513 20.19 5.99 -20.40
N MET A 514 19.89 4.75 -20.03
CA MET A 514 18.82 4.43 -19.09
C MET A 514 19.24 3.35 -18.10
N SER A 515 18.60 3.31 -16.94
CA SER A 515 18.67 2.17 -16.03
C SER A 515 17.37 1.97 -15.26
N PHE A 516 17.14 0.75 -14.77
CA PHE A 516 16.01 0.45 -13.90
C PHE A 516 16.30 -0.80 -13.07
N VAL A 517 15.59 -0.96 -11.96
CA VAL A 517 15.54 -2.22 -11.20
C VAL A 517 14.25 -2.94 -11.57
N ALA A 518 14.35 -4.23 -11.90
CA ALA A 518 13.15 -5.02 -12.17
C ALA A 518 12.35 -5.16 -10.86
N PRO A 519 11.07 -4.75 -10.82
CA PRO A 519 10.35 -4.67 -9.56
C PRO A 519 10.03 -6.06 -9.02
N MET A 520 10.07 -6.20 -7.70
CA MET A 520 9.68 -7.44 -7.01
C MET A 520 8.15 -7.67 -7.04
N GLY A 521 7.37 -6.80 -7.68
CA GLY A 521 5.93 -6.93 -7.76
C GLY A 521 5.24 -5.63 -8.16
N GLY A 522 3.97 -5.53 -7.80
CA GLY A 522 3.16 -4.34 -8.03
C GLY A 522 2.84 -4.15 -9.51
N MET A 523 2.91 -2.90 -9.97
CA MET A 523 2.52 -2.53 -11.32
C MET A 523 3.36 -1.41 -11.96
N PHE A 524 4.50 -1.06 -11.36
CA PHE A 524 5.34 0.05 -11.80
C PHE A 524 6.79 -0.37 -12.01
N VAL A 525 7.39 0.13 -13.09
CA VAL A 525 8.84 0.14 -13.32
C VAL A 525 9.31 1.58 -13.23
N TRP A 526 10.36 1.82 -12.46
CA TRP A 526 10.99 3.13 -12.29
C TRP A 526 12.22 3.23 -13.19
N LEU A 527 12.05 3.94 -14.30
CA LEU A 527 13.07 4.10 -15.34
C LEU A 527 13.87 5.38 -15.07
N ARG A 528 15.15 5.23 -14.78
CA ARG A 528 16.13 6.33 -14.65
C ARG A 528 16.71 6.66 -16.02
N VAL A 529 16.80 7.94 -16.34
CA VAL A 529 17.40 8.46 -17.58
C VAL A 529 18.65 9.27 -17.22
N HIS A 530 19.77 8.95 -17.85
CA HIS A 530 21.09 9.47 -17.52
C HIS A 530 21.50 10.65 -18.39
N PHE A 531 21.01 11.85 -18.06
CA PHE A 531 21.24 13.04 -18.90
C PHE A 531 22.70 13.49 -18.91
N ALA A 532 23.56 13.05 -17.99
CA ALA A 532 25.00 13.27 -18.07
C ALA A 532 25.62 12.82 -19.41
N SER A 533 24.99 11.86 -20.11
CA SER A 533 25.40 11.39 -21.44
C SER A 533 24.91 12.27 -22.61
N HIS A 534 23.96 13.19 -22.35
CA HIS A 534 23.28 14.02 -23.34
C HIS A 534 24.19 15.18 -23.80
N PRO A 535 24.28 15.51 -25.10
CA PRO A 535 25.19 16.55 -25.60
C PRO A 535 24.92 17.96 -25.08
N LEU A 536 23.66 18.27 -24.73
CA LEU A 536 23.28 19.54 -24.10
C LEU A 536 23.38 19.54 -22.57
N TYR A 537 23.91 18.48 -21.95
CA TYR A 537 24.09 18.43 -20.51
C TYR A 537 25.06 19.52 -20.03
N GLY A 538 24.68 20.23 -18.96
CA GLY A 538 25.43 21.40 -18.45
C GLY A 538 25.19 22.70 -19.23
N VAL A 539 24.54 22.64 -20.40
CA VAL A 539 24.09 23.82 -21.15
C VAL A 539 22.60 24.08 -20.92
N THR A 540 21.80 23.02 -21.02
CA THR A 540 20.35 23.06 -20.78
C THR A 540 20.05 22.42 -19.42
N PRO A 541 19.16 23.00 -18.60
CA PRO A 541 18.74 22.38 -17.35
C PRO A 541 18.17 20.98 -17.56
N THR A 542 18.53 20.03 -16.69
CA THR A 542 18.10 18.64 -16.80
C THR A 542 16.58 18.47 -16.74
N SER A 543 15.88 19.24 -15.92
CA SER A 543 14.42 19.36 -15.88
C SER A 543 13.81 19.68 -17.25
N THR A 544 14.43 20.60 -17.98
CA THR A 544 14.00 20.99 -19.33
C THR A 544 14.25 19.84 -20.31
N LEU A 545 15.40 19.17 -20.23
CA LEU A 545 15.68 17.98 -21.04
C LEU A 545 14.70 16.83 -20.73
N LEU A 546 14.35 16.63 -19.46
CA LEU A 546 13.36 15.63 -19.04
C LEU A 546 11.97 15.94 -19.59
N GLN A 547 11.56 17.21 -19.55
CA GLN A 547 10.28 17.67 -20.12
C GLN A 547 10.26 17.51 -21.64
N GLN A 548 11.33 17.88 -22.34
CA GLN A 548 11.45 17.69 -23.80
C GLN A 548 11.37 16.22 -24.19
N LEU A 549 12.13 15.35 -23.50
CA LEU A 549 12.05 13.92 -23.73
C LEU A 549 10.65 13.35 -23.46
N TRP A 550 9.96 13.85 -22.43
CA TRP A 550 8.58 13.47 -22.15
C TRP A 550 7.61 13.89 -23.27
N GLU A 551 7.77 15.10 -23.81
CA GLU A 551 6.98 15.62 -24.94
C GLU A 551 7.22 14.78 -26.20
N GLU A 552 8.47 14.47 -26.54
CA GLU A 552 8.79 13.61 -27.69
C GLU A 552 8.20 12.20 -27.56
N LEU A 553 8.23 11.62 -26.35
CA LEU A 553 7.57 10.33 -26.08
C LEU A 553 6.05 10.44 -26.27
N ALA A 554 5.44 11.51 -25.77
CA ALA A 554 4.00 11.74 -25.89
C ALA A 554 3.57 11.94 -27.36
N GLU A 555 4.31 12.74 -28.12
CA GLU A 555 4.11 12.92 -29.57
C GLU A 555 4.31 11.62 -30.35
N ALA A 556 5.20 10.75 -29.89
CA ALA A 556 5.37 9.41 -30.40
C ALA A 556 4.30 8.40 -29.92
N ASN A 557 3.23 8.87 -29.26
CA ASN A 557 2.11 8.10 -28.71
C ASN A 557 2.47 7.15 -27.55
N VAL A 558 3.47 7.52 -26.74
CA VAL A 558 3.80 6.81 -25.50
C VAL A 558 3.67 7.77 -24.31
N LEU A 559 2.68 7.51 -23.46
CA LEU A 559 2.49 8.26 -22.21
C LEU A 559 3.12 7.50 -21.05
N VAL A 560 4.14 8.12 -20.44
CA VAL A 560 4.75 7.73 -19.18
C VAL A 560 4.60 8.88 -18.17
N ALA A 561 4.68 8.59 -16.87
CA ALA A 561 4.58 9.65 -15.87
C ALA A 561 5.98 10.16 -15.49
N PRO A 562 6.29 11.46 -15.67
CA PRO A 562 7.58 12.01 -15.29
C PRO A 562 7.75 12.00 -13.77
N GLY A 563 8.98 11.73 -13.33
CA GLY A 563 9.31 11.56 -11.92
C GLY A 563 9.03 12.79 -11.08
N THR A 564 9.14 13.98 -11.68
CA THR A 564 8.81 15.29 -11.07
C THR A 564 7.42 15.32 -10.44
N MET A 565 6.45 14.55 -10.96
CA MET A 565 5.10 14.44 -10.39
C MET A 565 5.03 13.72 -9.03
N PHE A 566 6.10 13.01 -8.65
CA PHE A 566 6.16 12.17 -7.46
C PHE A 566 7.15 12.68 -6.41
N SER A 567 7.84 13.79 -6.66
CA SER A 567 8.82 14.32 -5.70
C SER A 567 8.10 14.92 -4.49
N GLY A 568 8.40 14.38 -3.31
CA GLY A 568 7.98 14.97 -2.03
C GLY A 568 8.72 16.26 -1.71
N ARG A 569 9.89 16.50 -2.32
CA ARG A 569 10.71 17.72 -2.12
C ARG A 569 10.12 18.94 -2.84
N THR A 570 9.62 18.76 -4.06
CA THR A 570 9.03 19.87 -4.84
C THR A 570 7.55 20.09 -4.56
N PHE A 571 6.89 19.16 -3.84
CA PHE A 571 5.45 19.22 -3.65
C PHE A 571 5.01 20.52 -2.95
N GLY A 572 4.09 21.24 -3.59
CA GLY A 572 3.54 22.50 -3.05
C GLY A 572 4.48 23.70 -3.09
N THR A 573 5.68 23.56 -3.67
CA THR A 573 6.57 24.70 -3.94
C THR A 573 6.03 25.51 -5.13
N THR A 574 6.00 26.82 -5.00
CA THR A 574 5.83 27.73 -6.15
C THR A 574 7.22 28.03 -6.69
N ALA A 575 7.36 28.20 -8.00
CA ALA A 575 8.65 28.33 -8.71
C ALA A 575 9.47 29.60 -8.37
N SER A 576 9.36 30.14 -7.14
CA SER A 576 9.85 31.44 -6.70
C SER A 576 10.73 31.39 -5.45
N GLN A 577 11.29 30.25 -5.05
CA GLN A 577 12.36 30.20 -4.03
C GLN A 577 13.72 29.98 -4.72
N GLU A 578 14.77 30.57 -4.15
CA GLU A 578 16.07 30.91 -4.77
C GLU A 578 16.85 29.74 -5.39
N GLU A 579 16.46 28.50 -5.11
CA GLU A 579 16.87 27.30 -5.83
C GLU A 579 15.68 26.86 -6.70
N GLY A 580 15.74 27.09 -8.01
CA GLY A 580 14.61 26.81 -8.90
C GLY A 580 14.08 25.37 -8.73
N PRO A 581 12.79 25.10 -9.03
CA PRO A 581 12.14 23.78 -8.86
C PRO A 581 12.85 22.62 -9.59
N GLU A 582 13.83 22.93 -10.44
CA GLU A 582 14.70 22.02 -11.17
C GLU A 582 15.68 21.23 -10.30
N VAL A 583 16.15 21.78 -9.17
CA VAL A 583 17.18 21.16 -8.30
C VAL A 583 16.62 20.00 -7.47
N LEU A 584 15.30 19.96 -7.26
CA LEU A 584 14.67 19.09 -6.24
C LEU A 584 13.97 17.84 -6.82
N ALA A 585 13.96 17.67 -8.14
CA ALA A 585 13.36 16.52 -8.83
C ALA A 585 14.31 15.81 -9.81
N ILE A 586 15.58 16.19 -9.77
CA ILE A 586 16.68 15.60 -10.51
C ILE A 586 17.68 15.10 -9.46
N THR A 587 18.32 13.95 -9.68
CA THR A 587 19.33 13.48 -8.72
C THR A 587 20.56 14.39 -8.71
N GLU A 588 21.41 14.29 -7.69
CA GLU A 588 22.69 15.00 -7.66
C GLU A 588 23.57 14.67 -8.89
N GLU A 589 23.42 13.48 -9.47
CA GLU A 589 24.11 13.08 -10.70
C GLU A 589 23.51 13.65 -11.99
N GLY A 590 22.45 14.45 -11.89
CA GLY A 590 21.78 15.03 -13.05
C GLY A 590 20.83 14.06 -13.76
N ASP A 591 20.28 13.07 -13.05
CA ASP A 591 19.40 12.07 -13.64
C ASP A 591 17.91 12.38 -13.42
N GLY A 592 17.10 12.05 -14.42
CA GLY A 592 15.64 12.13 -14.35
C GLY A 592 14.99 10.76 -14.31
N PHE A 593 13.69 10.72 -14.02
CA PHE A 593 12.94 9.46 -13.90
C PHE A 593 11.61 9.47 -14.65
N PHE A 594 11.15 8.28 -15.03
CA PHE A 594 9.81 8.00 -15.50
C PHE A 594 9.22 6.78 -14.79
N ARG A 595 7.95 6.87 -14.39
CA ARG A 595 7.17 5.69 -13.97
C ARG A 595 6.45 5.09 -15.17
N ILE A 596 6.72 3.81 -15.43
CA ILE A 596 6.04 3.01 -16.45
C ILE A 596 5.10 2.03 -15.76
N ALA A 597 3.81 2.06 -16.10
CA ALA A 597 2.83 1.14 -15.54
C ALA A 597 2.57 -0.06 -16.47
N PHE A 598 2.49 -1.26 -15.91
CA PHE A 598 2.15 -2.50 -16.64
C PHE A 598 0.81 -3.12 -16.22
N SER A 599 -0.08 -2.34 -15.59
CA SER A 599 -1.40 -2.81 -15.15
C SER A 599 -2.45 -2.86 -16.27
N SER A 600 -2.49 -1.87 -17.16
CA SER A 600 -3.57 -1.71 -18.15
C SER A 600 -3.22 -2.14 -19.58
N ALA A 601 -1.97 -1.98 -20.01
CA ALA A 601 -1.57 -2.21 -21.40
C ALA A 601 -1.59 -3.69 -21.80
N THR A 602 -2.03 -4.02 -23.02
CA THR A 602 -1.87 -5.38 -23.56
C THR A 602 -0.39 -5.71 -23.84
N GLU A 603 -0.03 -6.99 -23.97
CA GLU A 603 1.34 -7.40 -24.35
C GLU A 603 1.81 -6.72 -25.66
N ALA A 604 0.93 -6.63 -26.66
CA ALA A 604 1.23 -5.93 -27.91
C ALA A 604 1.52 -4.44 -27.70
N GLN A 605 0.70 -3.75 -26.88
CA GLN A 605 0.92 -2.34 -26.55
C GLN A 605 2.22 -2.14 -25.76
N MET A 606 2.55 -3.04 -24.82
CA MET A 606 3.82 -2.97 -24.07
C MET A 606 5.02 -3.12 -25.01
N LYS A 607 4.95 -4.05 -25.96
CA LYS A 607 5.98 -4.24 -27.00
C LYS A 607 6.17 -2.99 -27.85
N ASP A 608 5.07 -2.40 -28.34
CA ASP A 608 5.17 -1.21 -29.18
C ASP A 608 5.67 0.02 -28.39
N ALA A 609 5.19 0.20 -27.16
CA ALA A 609 5.61 1.32 -26.30
C ALA A 609 7.11 1.24 -25.97
N THR A 610 7.61 0.09 -25.55
CA THR A 610 9.04 -0.10 -25.25
C THR A 610 9.93 0.05 -26.49
N ARG A 611 9.43 -0.34 -27.67
CA ARG A 611 10.13 -0.10 -28.95
C ARG A 611 10.27 1.40 -29.24
N ILE A 612 9.19 2.15 -29.06
CA ILE A 612 9.17 3.60 -29.25
C ILE A 612 10.07 4.30 -28.23
N ILE A 613 10.02 3.92 -26.95
CA ILE A 613 10.90 4.46 -25.90
C ILE A 613 12.37 4.31 -26.29
N GLY A 614 12.78 3.11 -26.71
CA GLY A 614 14.16 2.88 -27.15
C GLY A 614 14.59 3.77 -28.30
N ARG A 615 13.75 3.89 -29.33
CA ARG A 615 14.04 4.74 -30.50
C ARG A 615 14.13 6.21 -30.12
N VAL A 616 13.13 6.75 -29.42
CA VAL A 616 13.06 8.17 -29.05
C VAL A 616 14.22 8.53 -28.13
N VAL A 617 14.52 7.72 -27.11
CA VAL A 617 15.67 7.97 -26.23
C VAL A 617 16.98 7.92 -27.01
N GLU A 618 17.14 7.01 -27.96
CA GLU A 618 18.36 6.95 -28.76
C GLU A 618 18.53 8.16 -29.69
N GLU A 619 17.44 8.59 -30.35
CA GLU A 619 17.41 9.78 -31.20
C GLU A 619 17.68 11.05 -30.38
N PHE A 620 17.05 11.18 -29.21
CA PHE A 620 17.21 12.32 -28.30
C PHE A 620 18.67 12.51 -27.87
N PHE A 621 19.40 11.42 -27.59
CA PHE A 621 20.80 11.48 -27.16
C PHE A 621 21.83 11.61 -28.30
N ARG A 622 21.40 11.63 -29.57
CA ARG A 622 22.29 11.84 -30.74
C ARG A 622 22.53 13.31 -31.10
N VAL A 623 21.71 14.23 -30.58
CA VAL A 623 21.62 15.64 -31.01
C VAL A 623 22.90 16.44 -30.81
#